data_AF-A0A229FVK6-F1
#
_entry.id   AF-A0A229FVK6-F1
#
_cell.length_a   1.000
_cell.length_b   1.000
_cell.length_c   1.000
_cell.angle_alpha   90.00
_cell.angle_beta   90.00
_cell.angle_gamma   90.00
#
_symmetry.space_group_name_H-M   'P 1'
#
loop_
_entity.id
_entity.type
_entity.pdbx_description
1 polymer ?
#
loop_
_entity_poly.entity_id
_entity_poly.type
_entity_poly.pdbx_seq_one_letter_code
_entity_poly.pdbx_strand_id
1 'polypeptide(L)' 'MPKKTGAEATPASSTSLSPDLRYEDAVSELEGLIATMESGKLSLEDTLTAYKRGAELLKHCQHVLGQVEQQVKMVQG' A
#
# COMPACT_ATOMS: atom_id res chain seq x y z
N MET A 1 14.35 -17.23 40.48
CA MET A 1 14.51 -16.47 39.24
C MET A 1 13.22 -15.71 38.95
N PRO A 2 13.17 -14.37 39.10
CA PRO A 2 12.03 -13.56 38.69
C PRO A 2 12.03 -13.24 37.18
N LYS A 3 10.81 -13.17 36.63
CA LYS A 3 10.39 -12.97 35.23
C LYS A 3 10.56 -11.50 34.77
N LYS A 4 10.92 -11.26 33.50
CA LYS A 4 10.72 -10.02 32.70
C LYS A 4 10.72 -10.44 31.20
N THR A 5 9.61 -10.39 30.45
CA THR A 5 8.87 -9.24 29.85
C THR A 5 9.74 -8.44 28.87
N GLY A 6 9.34 -8.03 27.66
CA GLY A 6 8.02 -7.90 27.01
C GLY A 6 8.08 -8.28 25.51
N ALA A 7 6.98 -8.55 24.82
CA ALA A 7 5.88 -7.64 24.47
C ALA A 7 6.31 -6.50 23.52
N GLU A 8 5.84 -6.64 22.28
CA GLU A 8 5.34 -5.59 21.39
C GLU A 8 6.35 -4.73 20.60
N ALA A 9 6.39 -5.00 19.30
CA ALA A 9 6.54 -3.97 18.27
C ALA A 9 5.71 -4.40 17.04
N THR A 10 4.39 -4.27 17.20
CA THR A 10 3.44 -4.17 16.09
C THR A 10 3.80 -2.93 15.27
N PRO A 11 4.04 -2.98 13.95
CA PRO A 11 3.87 -1.80 13.12
C PRO A 11 2.40 -1.73 12.72
N ALA A 12 1.53 -1.39 13.68
CA ALA A 12 0.19 -0.90 13.38
C ALA A 12 0.29 0.62 13.18
N SER A 13 0.75 1.05 12.01
CA SER A 13 0.77 2.45 11.53
C SER A 13 1.09 2.35 10.04
N SER A 14 0.23 2.67 9.07
CA SER A 14 -0.87 3.62 9.04
C SER A 14 -1.78 3.25 7.85
N THR A 15 -3.08 3.05 8.07
CA THR A 15 -4.07 2.75 7.02
C THR A 15 -4.42 3.99 6.18
N SER A 16 -3.44 4.85 5.91
CA SER A 16 -3.62 6.10 5.18
C SER A 16 -2.48 6.24 4.20
N LEU A 17 -2.80 6.30 2.90
CA LEU A 17 -1.81 6.59 1.87
C LEU A 17 -1.27 8.00 2.11
N SER A 18 0.04 8.11 2.25
CA SER A 18 0.69 9.43 2.24
C SER A 18 0.50 10.04 0.84
N PRO A 19 0.11 11.33 0.73
CA PRO A 19 -0.02 11.99 -0.56
C PRO A 19 1.31 12.03 -1.33
N ASP A 20 2.44 11.97 -0.61
CA ASP A 20 3.79 11.91 -1.15
C ASP A 20 4.32 10.49 -1.39
N LEU A 21 3.46 9.47 -1.30
CA LEU A 21 3.88 8.09 -1.57
C LEU A 21 4.43 8.01 -3.00
N ARG A 22 5.67 7.54 -3.16
CA ARG A 22 6.26 7.41 -4.50
C ARG A 22 5.56 6.29 -5.26
N TYR A 23 5.54 6.42 -6.58
CA TYR A 23 4.97 5.39 -7.45
C TYR A 23 5.56 4.00 -7.18
N GLU A 24 6.89 3.91 -7.09
CA GLU A 24 7.60 2.64 -6.85
C GLU A 24 7.22 2.03 -5.50
N ASP A 25 7.08 2.84 -4.45
CA ASP A 25 6.67 2.38 -3.13
C ASP A 25 5.22 1.87 -3.13
N ALA A 26 4.32 2.57 -3.83
CA ALA A 26 2.93 2.15 -3.98
C ALA A 26 2.79 0.84 -4.74
N VAL A 27 3.60 0.63 -5.78
CA VAL A 27 3.64 -0.64 -6.53
C VAL A 27 4.19 -1.76 -5.65
N SER A 28 5.29 -1.53 -4.93
CA SER A 28 5.88 -2.54 -4.04
C SER A 28 4.91 -2.96 -2.93
N GLU A 29 4.18 -2.00 -2.35
CA GLU A 29 3.15 -2.29 -1.35
C GLU A 29 2.01 -3.12 -1.95
N LEU A 30 1.56 -2.79 -3.17
CA LEU A 30 0.51 -3.54 -3.87
C LEU A 30 0.94 -4.98 -4.17
N GLU A 31 2.18 -5.20 -4.61
CA GLU A 31 2.74 -6.53 -4.85
C GLU A 31 2.80 -7.36 -3.56
N GLY A 32 3.26 -6.77 -2.45
CA GLY A 32 3.28 -7.44 -1.15
C GLY A 32 1.88 -7.80 -0.65
N LEU A 33 0.91 -6.92 -0.90
CA LEU A 33 -0.49 -7.15 -0.56
C LEU A 33 -1.09 -8.30 -1.38
N ILE A 34 -0.85 -8.34 -2.68
CA ILE A 34 -1.27 -9.44 -3.57
C ILE A 34 -0.64 -10.76 -3.11
N ALA A 35 0.67 -10.79 -2.86
CA ALA A 35 1.36 -11.99 -2.37
C ALA A 35 0.78 -12.50 -1.05
N THR A 36 0.35 -11.58 -0.18
CA THR A 36 -0.31 -11.93 1.08
C THR A 36 -1.69 -12.53 0.82
N MET A 37 -2.50 -11.93 -0.06
CA MET A 37 -3.82 -12.47 -0.45
C MET A 37 -3.71 -13.85 -1.11
N GLU A 38 -2.73 -14.05 -1.99
CA GLU A 38 -2.46 -15.33 -2.66
C GLU A 38 -1.96 -16.42 -1.70
N SER A 39 -1.38 -16.05 -0.56
CA SER A 39 -0.96 -17.01 0.47
C SER A 39 -2.14 -17.77 1.09
N GLY A 40 -3.37 -17.27 0.94
CA GLY A 40 -4.58 -17.91 1.45
C GLY A 40 -4.72 -17.90 2.98
N LYS A 41 -3.89 -17.12 3.68
CA LYS A 41 -3.84 -17.07 5.15
C LYS A 41 -4.71 -15.96 5.76
N LEU A 42 -5.37 -15.13 4.94
CA LEU A 42 -6.19 -14.03 5.42
C LEU A 42 -7.59 -14.50 5.80
N SER A 43 -8.13 -13.92 6.88
CA SER A 43 -9.57 -13.95 7.15
C SER A 43 -10.34 -13.25 6.02
N LEU A 44 -11.65 -13.48 5.96
CA LEU A 44 -12.54 -12.74 5.06
C LEU A 44 -12.47 -11.23 5.30
N GLU A 45 -12.42 -10.80 6.57
CA GLU A 45 -12.33 -9.39 6.94
C GLU A 45 -10.98 -8.77 6.53
N ASP A 46 -9.89 -9.51 6.73
CA ASP A 46 -8.55 -9.09 6.31
C ASP A 46 -8.46 -9.01 4.78
N THR A 47 -9.09 -9.96 4.07
CA THR A 47 -9.13 -9.96 2.60
C THR A 47 -9.87 -8.74 2.07
N LEU A 48 -10.99 -8.36 2.69
CA LEU A 48 -11.72 -7.14 2.34
C LEU A 48 -10.90 -5.88 2.61
N THR A 49 -10.14 -5.87 3.71
CA THR A 49 -9.26 -4.75 4.05
C THR A 49 -8.10 -4.64 3.08
N ALA A 50 -7.46 -5.75 2.75
CA ALA A 50 -6.39 -5.84 1.77
C ALA A 50 -6.89 -5.37 0.39
N TYR A 51 -8.06 -5.84 -0.05
CA TYR A 51 -8.66 -5.41 -1.31
C TYR A 51 -8.90 -3.89 -1.36
N LYS A 52 -9.46 -3.30 -0.30
CA LYS A 52 -9.67 -1.84 -0.22
C LYS A 52 -8.35 -1.10 -0.34
N ARG A 53 -7.34 -1.50 0.43
CA ARG A 53 -6.01 -0.89 0.38
C ARG A 53 -5.38 -1.01 -1.01
N GLY A 54 -5.47 -2.18 -1.64
CA GLY A 54 -5.01 -2.40 -3.01
C GLY A 54 -5.71 -1.49 -4.03
N ALA A 55 -7.02 -1.29 -3.88
CA ALA A 55 -7.78 -0.37 -4.73
C ALA A 55 -7.36 1.10 -4.55
N GLU A 56 -7.02 1.51 -3.33
CA GLU A 56 -6.49 2.86 -3.07
C GLU A 56 -5.09 3.04 -3.65
N LEU A 57 -4.19 2.07 -3.47
CA LEU A 57 -2.85 2.06 -4.07
C LEU A 57 -2.93 2.16 -5.59
N LEU A 58 -3.83 1.40 -6.21
CA LEU A 58 -4.03 1.43 -7.67
C LEU A 58 -4.51 2.80 -8.15
N LYS A 59 -5.44 3.44 -7.43
CA LYS A 59 -5.89 4.81 -7.74
C LYS A 59 -4.75 5.81 -7.65
N HIS A 60 -3.90 5.68 -6.63
CA HIS A 60 -2.72 6.54 -6.48
C HIS A 60 -1.76 6.38 -7.66
N CYS A 61 -1.44 5.15 -8.05
CA CYS A 61 -0.59 4.87 -9.20
C CYS A 61 -1.14 5.50 -10.49
N GLN A 62 -2.45 5.36 -10.75
CA GLN A 62 -3.11 5.98 -11.90
C GLN A 62 -3.03 7.51 -11.85
N HIS A 63 -3.22 8.09 -10.66
CA HIS A 63 -3.13 9.53 -10.46
C HIS A 63 -1.73 10.07 -10.76
N VAL A 64 -0.68 9.40 -10.27
CA VAL A 64 0.71 9.78 -10.54
C VAL A 64 1.03 9.68 -12.03
N LEU A 65 0.64 8.60 -12.69
CA LEU A 65 0.84 8.43 -14.14
C LEU A 65 0.11 9.53 -14.92
N GLY A 66 -1.14 9.84 -14.57
CA GLY A 66 -1.90 10.91 -15.21
C GLY A 66 -1.25 12.29 -15.07
N GLN A 67 -0.65 12.59 -13.91
CA GLN A 67 0.11 13.83 -13.72
C GLN A 67 1.36 13.88 -14.60
N VAL A 68 2.09 12.78 -14.72
CA VAL A 68 3.27 12.69 -15.59
C VAL A 68 2.86 12.86 -17.06
N GLU A 69 1.80 12.19 -17.50
CA GLU A 69 1.26 12.34 -18.86
C GLU A 69 0.86 13.79 -19.18
N GLN A 70 0.24 14.50 -18.24
CA GLN A 70 -0.10 15.92 -18.42
C GLN A 70 1.15 16.80 -18.54
N GLN A 71 2.17 16.59 -17.71
CA GLN A 71 3.42 17.32 -17.79
C GLN A 71 4.12 17.09 -19.14
N VAL A 72 4.16 15.84 -19.59
CA VAL A 72 4.73 15.48 -20.90
C VAL A 72 3.98 16.17 -22.03
N LYS A 73 2.64 16.22 -21.98
CA LYS A 73 1.83 16.93 -22.98
C LYS A 73 2.10 18.44 -23.02
N MET A 74 2.34 19.08 -21.87
CA MET A 74 2.68 20.51 -21.83
C MET A 74 4.07 20.80 -22.42
N VAL A 75 5.04 19.89 -22.27
CA VAL A 75 6.41 20.07 -22.78
C VAL A 75 6.50 19.80 -24.29
N GLN A 76 5.63 18.94 -24.84
CA GLN A 76 5.57 18.65 -26.27
C GLN A 76 4.66 19.59 -27.07
N GLY A 77 3.94 20.50 -26.40
CA GLY A 77 3.00 21.46 -26.99
C GLY A 77 3.59 22.82 -27.28
#